data_AF-A0A617E4B1-F1
#
_entry.id   AF-A0A617E4B1-F1
#
_cell.length_a   1.000
_cell.length_b   1.000
_cell.length_c   1.000
_cell.angle_alpha   90.00
_cell.angle_beta   90.00
_cell.angle_gamma   90.00
#
_symmetry.space_group_name_H-M   'P 1'
#
loop_
_entity.id
_entity.type
_entity.pdbx_description
1 polymer ?
#
loop_
_entity_poly.entity_id
_entity_poly.type
_entity_poly.pdbx_seq_one_letter_code
_entity_poly.pdbx_strand_id
1 'polypeptide(L)'
;MLFTRKVLPVLCCLCLSGSVLASGVLDPNRPMVASADVIPVHEGPLGMVDVAPYGGVFPLTAIINKANHNVQDVKVTVLGKGEKGIPISYDVGPQAINTHDGIPVFGLYPDYVNKVKVDWTEEGKKQTYTWSIYAAPVSLPSTTGQTAVLPTVEPVKVDSSLKNRLYLFNHITGMPRAGHIMHVAGGAANWDYTGINWISDTNGDVRGYMNIDKFRNQDDITRFGSMMSFHQVNDGNLIFGQGQRYFKYDFLGRVISDKRLPKGFIDFSHAITETPKGTYLLRVAKENYPLNGKYTINTV
;
A
#
# COMPACT_ATOMS: atom_id res chain seq x y z
N MET A 1 73.92 26.42 -0.76
CA MET A 1 73.58 25.10 -0.18
C MET A 1 72.61 25.35 0.96
N LEU A 2 71.50 24.58 0.99
CA LEU A 2 70.50 24.44 2.06
C LEU A 2 69.48 25.57 2.34
N PHE A 3 68.32 25.38 1.68
CA PHE A 3 66.97 25.23 2.23
C PHE A 3 66.36 26.27 3.19
N THR A 4 65.34 26.90 2.61
CA THR A 4 64.17 27.58 3.15
C THR A 4 63.35 26.75 4.16
N ARG A 5 62.86 27.40 5.22
CA ARG A 5 61.57 27.11 5.88
C ARG A 5 61.10 28.34 6.65
N LYS A 6 60.33 29.21 5.99
CA LYS A 6 59.44 30.16 6.67
C LYS A 6 58.14 29.41 6.96
N VAL A 7 57.81 29.25 8.24
CA VAL A 7 56.53 28.72 8.70
C VAL A 7 55.49 29.83 8.53
N LEU A 8 54.58 29.64 7.59
CA LEU A 8 53.39 30.47 7.39
C LEU A 8 52.26 29.82 8.21
N PRO A 9 51.60 30.54 9.14
CA PRO A 9 50.43 29.99 9.82
C PRO A 9 49.28 29.89 8.82
N VAL A 10 48.75 28.67 8.71
CA VAL A 10 47.60 28.30 7.89
C VAL A 10 46.36 29.06 8.38
N LEU A 11 45.76 29.80 7.46
CA LEU A 11 44.44 30.41 7.54
C LEU A 11 43.40 29.29 7.71
N CYS A 12 42.92 29.09 8.93
CA CYS A 12 41.82 28.18 9.20
C CYS A 12 40.50 28.90 8.89
N CYS A 13 39.96 28.67 7.69
CA CYS A 13 38.56 28.94 7.39
C CYS A 13 37.69 28.05 8.29
N LEU A 14 37.29 28.56 9.45
CA LEU A 14 36.17 28.00 10.18
C LEU A 14 34.90 28.34 9.41
N CYS A 15 34.35 27.32 8.76
CA CYS A 15 32.98 27.28 8.30
C CYS A 15 32.06 27.68 9.47
N LEU A 16 31.44 28.86 9.37
CA LEU A 16 30.24 29.21 10.14
C LEU A 16 29.08 28.32 9.67
N SER A 17 29.06 27.07 10.11
CA SER A 17 27.88 26.22 10.02
C SER A 17 26.89 26.64 11.10
N GLY A 18 25.92 27.47 10.69
CA GLY A 18 24.49 27.29 10.99
C GLY A 18 24.05 26.99 12.43
N SER A 19 24.74 27.48 13.46
CA SER A 19 24.22 27.46 14.83
C SER A 19 23.34 28.68 15.02
N VAL A 20 22.12 28.65 14.45
CA VAL A 20 21.09 29.60 14.85
C VAL A 20 20.80 29.33 16.32
N LEU A 21 21.13 30.31 17.13
CA LEU A 21 20.93 30.36 18.57
C LEU A 21 19.47 30.04 18.88
N ALA A 22 19.24 28.91 19.55
CA ALA A 22 18.01 28.64 20.28
C ALA A 22 17.96 29.56 21.52
N SER A 23 17.72 30.85 21.30
CA SER A 23 17.31 31.78 22.36
C SER A 23 15.78 31.86 22.34
N GLY A 24 15.13 30.74 22.71
CA GLY A 24 13.71 30.73 23.00
C GLY A 24 13.47 31.35 24.37
N VAL A 25 12.64 32.39 24.43
CA VAL A 25 12.06 32.85 25.69
C VAL A 25 11.30 31.66 26.30
N LEU A 26 11.64 31.28 27.53
CA LEU A 26 10.96 30.22 28.26
C LEU A 26 9.50 30.64 28.49
N ASP A 27 8.58 30.06 27.74
CA ASP A 27 7.14 30.15 28.02
C ASP A 27 6.81 29.18 29.17
N PRO A 28 6.39 29.67 30.34
CA PRO A 28 6.12 28.84 31.52
C PRO A 28 4.94 27.87 31.34
N ASN A 29 4.14 28.02 30.29
CA ASN A 29 3.06 27.08 29.94
C ASN A 29 3.48 26.05 28.88
N ARG A 30 4.73 26.11 28.38
CA ARG A 30 5.26 25.15 27.40
C ARG A 30 6.22 24.17 28.08
N PRO A 31 6.08 22.85 27.84
CA PRO A 31 7.12 21.91 28.25
C PRO A 31 8.43 22.25 27.52
N MET A 32 9.56 22.19 28.23
CA MET A 32 10.89 22.37 27.64
C MET A 32 11.19 21.22 26.68
N VAL A 33 10.78 21.38 25.43
CA VAL A 33 11.15 20.53 24.32
C VAL A 33 12.04 21.38 23.41
N ALA A 34 13.08 20.80 22.80
CA ALA A 34 13.82 21.48 21.74
C ALA A 34 12.88 21.68 20.55
N SER A 35 12.07 22.74 20.58
CA SER A 35 11.08 23.03 19.55
C SER A 35 11.68 24.05 18.58
N ALA A 36 12.02 23.60 17.38
CA ALA A 36 11.50 24.36 16.25
C ALA A 36 9.98 24.21 16.34
N ASP A 37 9.23 25.30 16.37
CA ASP A 37 7.77 25.21 16.28
C ASP A 37 7.43 24.50 14.96
N VAL A 38 7.10 23.21 15.02
CA VAL A 38 6.63 22.46 13.85
C VAL A 38 5.17 22.83 13.66
N ILE A 39 4.92 23.89 12.90
CA ILE A 39 3.58 24.27 12.48
C ILE A 39 3.12 23.20 11.48
N PRO A 40 2.02 22.47 11.74
CA PRO A 40 1.47 21.52 10.78
C PRO A 40 1.21 22.22 9.44
N VAL A 41 1.67 21.63 8.34
CA VAL A 41 1.34 22.12 7.00
C VAL A 41 -0.11 21.73 6.71
N HIS A 42 -0.91 22.72 6.33
CA HIS A 42 -2.34 22.54 6.05
C HIS A 42 -2.59 22.55 4.54
N GLU A 43 -3.43 21.62 4.08
CA GLU A 43 -4.01 21.61 2.74
C GLU A 43 -5.53 21.65 2.88
N GLY A 44 -6.12 22.82 2.67
CA GLY A 44 -7.54 23.05 2.94
C GLY A 44 -7.83 23.22 4.44
N PRO A 45 -9.00 22.77 4.94
CA PRO A 45 -9.44 23.00 6.32
C PRO A 45 -8.85 22.03 7.35
N LEU A 46 -8.13 20.99 6.90
CA LEU A 46 -7.49 19.98 7.76
C LEU A 46 -5.97 19.99 7.49
N GLY A 47 -5.28 18.88 7.73
CA GLY A 47 -3.84 18.74 7.50
C GLY A 47 -3.45 18.41 6.05
N MET A 48 -2.16 18.16 5.87
CA MET A 48 -1.56 17.72 4.61
C MET A 48 -2.17 16.40 4.10
N VAL A 49 -2.20 16.22 2.78
CA VAL A 49 -2.63 14.98 2.14
C VAL A 49 -1.44 14.08 1.83
N ASP A 50 -1.39 12.91 2.46
CA ASP A 50 -0.40 11.87 2.17
C ASP A 50 -0.92 10.97 1.05
N VAL A 51 -0.46 11.19 -0.18
CA VAL A 51 -0.79 10.34 -1.32
C VAL A 51 0.07 9.07 -1.31
N ALA A 52 -0.55 7.93 -1.63
CA ALA A 52 0.09 6.61 -1.61
C ALA A 52 0.78 6.31 -0.26
N PRO A 53 0.04 6.38 0.87
CA PRO A 53 0.60 6.15 2.20
C PRO A 53 1.14 4.72 2.34
N TYR A 54 1.76 4.43 3.49
CA TYR A 54 2.27 3.10 3.83
C TYR A 54 3.26 2.54 2.79
N GLY A 55 4.13 3.41 2.28
CA GLY A 55 5.15 3.04 1.31
C GLY A 55 4.60 2.73 -0.08
N GLY A 56 3.35 3.13 -0.37
CA GLY A 56 2.74 3.00 -1.68
C GLY A 56 2.37 1.57 -2.06
N VAL A 57 1.91 0.75 -1.09
CA VAL A 57 1.38 -0.59 -1.39
C VAL A 57 0.10 -0.50 -2.23
N PHE A 58 -0.78 0.47 -1.93
CA PHE A 58 -1.92 0.85 -2.78
C PHE A 58 -1.79 2.31 -3.23
N PRO A 59 -1.14 2.59 -4.38
CA PRO A 59 -0.81 3.96 -4.78
C PRO A 59 -1.99 4.87 -5.10
N LEU A 60 -3.17 4.32 -5.41
CA LEU A 60 -4.38 5.08 -5.73
C LEU A 60 -5.23 5.36 -4.49
N THR A 61 -4.55 5.71 -3.41
CA THR A 61 -5.13 6.03 -2.12
C THR A 61 -4.43 7.23 -1.50
N ALA A 62 -5.05 7.84 -0.49
CA ALA A 62 -4.45 8.92 0.27
C ALA A 62 -4.95 8.92 1.72
N ILE A 63 -4.29 9.69 2.59
CA ILE A 63 -4.80 10.07 3.90
C ILE A 63 -4.85 11.59 3.96
N ILE A 64 -6.01 12.16 4.28
CA ILE A 64 -6.12 13.58 4.64
C ILE A 64 -5.89 13.68 6.14
N ASN A 65 -4.73 14.18 6.56
CA ASN A 65 -4.37 14.23 7.98
C ASN A 65 -5.37 15.08 8.78
N LYS A 66 -5.79 14.62 9.96
CA LYS A 66 -6.76 15.38 10.76
C LYS A 66 -6.14 16.59 11.45
N ALA A 67 -4.80 16.68 11.55
CA ALA A 67 -4.09 17.84 12.14
C ALA A 67 -4.69 18.34 13.47
N ASN A 68 -4.95 17.42 14.41
CA ASN A 68 -5.59 17.67 15.71
C ASN A 68 -7.09 18.04 15.69
N HIS A 69 -7.74 18.08 14.53
CA HIS A 69 -9.19 18.23 14.43
C HIS A 69 -9.93 17.01 14.95
N ASN A 70 -11.05 17.23 15.63
CA ASN A 70 -11.93 16.16 16.12
C ASN A 70 -13.06 15.91 15.11
N VAL A 71 -12.69 15.30 13.98
CA VAL A 71 -13.62 14.99 12.90
C VAL A 71 -14.52 13.80 13.26
N GLN A 72 -15.83 13.96 13.06
CA GLN A 72 -16.87 12.97 13.34
C GLN A 72 -17.80 12.83 12.13
N ASP A 73 -18.60 11.75 12.07
CA ASP A 73 -19.58 11.50 11.01
C ASP A 73 -19.02 11.70 9.58
N VAL A 74 -17.81 11.20 9.36
CA VAL A 74 -17.06 11.48 8.13
C VAL A 74 -17.63 10.65 6.97
N LYS A 75 -17.90 11.32 5.85
CA LYS A 75 -18.24 10.70 4.58
C LYS A 75 -17.31 11.20 3.50
N VAL A 76 -16.69 10.26 2.78
CA VAL A 76 -15.81 10.56 1.65
C VAL A 76 -16.53 10.23 0.36
N THR A 77 -16.40 11.11 -0.64
CA THR A 77 -16.82 10.89 -2.01
C THR A 77 -15.70 11.26 -2.97
N VAL A 78 -15.09 10.25 -3.62
CA VAL A 78 -14.21 10.46 -4.78
C VAL A 78 -15.12 10.66 -6.00
N LEU A 79 -15.13 11.87 -6.54
CA LEU A 79 -16.00 12.23 -7.67
C LEU A 79 -15.58 11.51 -8.96
N GLY A 80 -16.55 11.26 -9.83
CA GLY A 80 -16.31 10.65 -11.12
C GLY A 80 -15.41 11.50 -12.02
N LYS A 81 -14.51 10.85 -12.77
CA LYS A 81 -13.69 11.49 -13.81
C LYS A 81 -14.53 11.78 -15.06
N GLY A 82 -14.66 13.05 -15.41
CA GLY A 82 -15.42 13.49 -16.59
C GLY A 82 -16.91 13.12 -16.51
N GLU A 83 -17.59 13.04 -17.66
CA GLU A 83 -19.04 12.82 -17.72
C GLU A 83 -19.47 11.37 -17.41
N LYS A 84 -18.59 10.40 -17.69
CA LYS A 84 -18.89 8.96 -17.54
C LYS A 84 -18.35 8.34 -16.26
N GLY A 85 -17.49 9.06 -15.53
CA GLY A 85 -16.86 8.56 -14.32
C GLY A 85 -17.87 8.26 -13.22
N ILE A 86 -17.64 7.17 -12.50
CA ILE A 86 -18.51 6.70 -11.42
C ILE A 86 -17.96 7.20 -10.08
N PRO A 87 -18.72 7.96 -9.28
CA PRO A 87 -18.25 8.36 -7.97
C PRO A 87 -18.21 7.16 -7.02
N ILE A 88 -17.21 7.13 -6.12
CA ILE A 88 -17.14 6.18 -5.02
C ILE A 88 -17.42 6.94 -3.73
N SER A 89 -18.40 6.49 -2.96
CA SER A 89 -18.76 7.11 -1.66
C SER A 89 -18.82 6.07 -0.55
N TYR A 90 -18.30 6.43 0.62
CA TYR A 90 -18.32 5.58 1.82
C TYR A 90 -18.20 6.42 3.08
N ASP A 91 -18.75 5.88 4.16
CA ASP A 91 -18.59 6.45 5.50
C ASP A 91 -17.28 5.95 6.11
N VAL A 92 -16.64 6.82 6.90
CA VAL A 92 -15.39 6.51 7.60
C VAL A 92 -15.67 6.49 9.10
N GLY A 93 -15.54 5.31 9.69
CA GLY A 93 -15.72 5.12 11.12
C GLY A 93 -14.57 5.69 11.97
N PRO A 94 -14.81 5.95 13.27
CA PRO A 94 -13.82 6.51 14.20
C PRO A 94 -12.57 5.62 14.35
N GLN A 95 -12.73 4.30 14.22
CA GLN A 95 -11.59 3.39 14.24
C GLN A 95 -10.61 3.69 13.11
N ALA A 96 -11.08 3.89 11.88
CA ALA A 96 -10.22 4.19 10.75
C ALA A 96 -9.53 5.56 10.91
N ILE A 97 -10.29 6.57 11.36
CA ILE A 97 -9.75 7.92 11.62
C ILE A 97 -8.59 7.87 12.63
N ASN A 98 -8.77 7.13 13.73
CA ASN A 98 -7.74 7.00 14.76
C ASN A 98 -6.57 6.11 14.33
N THR A 99 -6.85 5.09 13.52
CA THR A 99 -5.84 4.16 13.00
C THR A 99 -4.86 4.85 12.05
N HIS A 100 -5.35 5.81 11.28
CA HIS A 100 -4.62 6.51 10.22
C HIS A 100 -4.23 7.94 10.59
N ASP A 101 -4.62 8.42 11.77
CA ASP A 101 -4.51 9.82 12.20
C ASP A 101 -5.08 10.82 11.17
N GLY A 102 -6.12 10.40 10.46
CA GLY A 102 -6.63 11.11 9.30
C GLY A 102 -7.73 10.35 8.58
N ILE A 103 -8.26 10.99 7.54
CA ILE A 103 -9.39 10.50 6.77
C ILE A 103 -8.84 9.66 5.60
N PRO A 104 -9.07 8.33 5.59
CA PRO A 104 -8.63 7.45 4.52
C PRO A 104 -9.40 7.74 3.23
N VAL A 105 -8.67 7.89 2.13
CA VAL A 105 -9.21 8.09 0.79
C VAL A 105 -8.81 6.91 -0.07
N PHE A 106 -9.79 6.10 -0.46
CA PHE A 106 -9.71 5.01 -1.41
C PHE A 106 -10.46 5.35 -2.71
N GLY A 107 -9.97 4.84 -3.84
CA GLY A 107 -10.69 4.87 -5.12
C GLY A 107 -10.25 5.97 -6.09
N LEU A 108 -9.02 6.46 -5.99
CA LEU A 108 -8.49 7.49 -6.89
C LEU A 108 -8.32 6.93 -8.31
N TYR A 109 -8.53 7.78 -9.32
CA TYR A 109 -8.14 7.50 -10.69
C TYR A 109 -6.62 7.73 -10.86
N PRO A 110 -5.91 6.86 -11.59
CA PRO A 110 -4.49 7.06 -11.90
C PRO A 110 -4.30 8.20 -12.90
N ASP A 111 -3.14 8.84 -12.82
CA ASP A 111 -2.74 9.97 -13.67
C ASP A 111 -3.82 11.05 -13.80
N TYR A 112 -4.36 11.45 -12.66
CA TYR A 112 -5.49 12.37 -12.61
C TYR A 112 -5.48 13.21 -11.35
N VAL A 113 -5.89 14.47 -11.48
CA VAL A 113 -6.18 15.36 -10.35
C VAL A 113 -7.60 15.05 -9.87
N ASN A 114 -7.69 14.09 -8.97
CA ASN A 114 -8.94 13.62 -8.40
C ASN A 114 -9.60 14.72 -7.56
N LYS A 115 -10.94 14.79 -7.62
CA LYS A 115 -11.73 15.65 -6.74
C LYS A 115 -12.35 14.80 -5.66
N VAL A 116 -11.91 15.03 -4.43
CA VAL A 116 -12.34 14.24 -3.26
C VAL A 116 -13.11 15.15 -2.33
N LYS A 117 -14.43 14.97 -2.31
CA LYS A 117 -15.32 15.67 -1.40
C LYS A 117 -15.35 14.92 -0.07
N VAL A 118 -15.22 15.63 1.04
CA VAL A 118 -15.45 15.09 2.37
C VAL A 118 -16.48 15.95 3.09
N ASP A 119 -17.48 15.29 3.65
CA ASP A 119 -18.43 15.85 4.58
C ASP A 119 -18.08 15.33 5.99
N TRP A 120 -18.06 16.18 7.02
CA TRP A 120 -17.83 15.76 8.40
C TRP A 120 -18.55 16.68 9.39
N THR A 121 -18.64 16.25 10.65
CA THR A 121 -19.07 17.06 11.79
C THR A 121 -17.86 17.41 12.64
N GLU A 122 -17.75 18.67 13.04
CA GLU A 122 -16.77 19.14 14.01
C GLU A 122 -17.43 20.15 14.95
N GLU A 123 -17.27 19.96 16.26
CA GLU A 123 -17.91 20.81 17.30
C GLU A 123 -19.43 20.97 17.11
N GLY A 124 -20.11 19.91 16.64
CA GLY A 124 -21.54 19.89 16.35
C GLY A 124 -21.95 20.63 15.07
N LYS A 125 -21.00 21.13 14.28
CA LYS A 125 -21.25 21.80 12.99
C LYS A 125 -20.89 20.90 11.83
N LYS A 126 -21.76 20.85 10.81
CA LYS A 126 -21.47 20.17 9.55
C LYS A 126 -20.52 21.01 8.70
N GLN A 127 -19.52 20.35 8.16
CA GLN A 127 -18.48 20.90 7.30
C GLN A 127 -18.44 20.11 6.00
N THR A 128 -18.05 20.77 4.92
CA THR A 128 -17.80 20.14 3.61
C THR A 128 -16.62 20.81 2.94
N TYR A 129 -15.75 20.01 2.33
CA TYR A 129 -14.65 20.53 1.53
C TYR A 129 -14.29 19.55 0.41
N THR A 130 -13.74 20.05 -0.69
CA THR A 130 -13.32 19.22 -1.84
C THR A 130 -11.84 19.43 -2.12
N TRP A 131 -11.04 18.40 -1.85
CA TRP A 131 -9.61 18.37 -2.15
C TRP A 131 -9.36 18.06 -3.62
N SER A 132 -8.24 18.58 -4.14
CA SER A 132 -7.68 18.21 -5.44
C SER A 132 -6.43 17.37 -5.20
N ILE A 133 -6.51 16.07 -5.46
CA ILE A 133 -5.45 15.11 -5.13
C ILE A 133 -4.94 14.49 -6.42
N TYR A 134 -3.69 14.81 -6.81
CA TYR A 134 -3.05 14.13 -7.94
C TYR A 134 -2.59 12.74 -7.51
N ALA A 135 -3.03 11.71 -8.23
CA ALA A 135 -2.50 10.36 -8.11
C ALA A 135 -1.63 10.03 -9.32
N ALA A 136 -0.47 9.44 -9.07
CA ALA A 136 0.48 9.06 -10.12
C ALA A 136 -0.13 8.02 -11.09
N PRO A 137 0.43 7.89 -12.30
CA PRO A 137 0.06 6.81 -13.21
C PRO A 137 0.25 5.42 -12.58
N VAL A 138 -0.40 4.41 -13.16
CA VAL A 138 -0.10 3.02 -12.81
C VAL A 138 1.32 2.69 -13.24
N SER A 139 2.12 2.18 -12.29
CA SER A 139 3.50 1.73 -12.55
C SER A 139 3.63 0.27 -12.14
N LEU A 140 3.83 -0.60 -13.13
CA LEU A 140 4.02 -2.05 -13.00
C LEU A 140 5.02 -2.52 -14.05
N PRO A 141 5.74 -3.62 -13.80
CA PRO A 141 6.61 -4.21 -14.82
C PRO A 141 5.80 -4.68 -16.03
N SER A 142 6.40 -4.54 -17.20
CA SER A 142 5.84 -4.94 -18.49
C SER A 142 6.66 -6.05 -19.13
N THR A 143 6.03 -6.85 -19.97
CA THR A 143 6.69 -7.88 -20.79
C THR A 143 6.56 -7.58 -22.29
N THR A 144 7.32 -8.29 -23.12
CA THR A 144 7.29 -8.14 -24.58
C THR A 144 5.88 -8.41 -25.12
N GLY A 145 5.40 -7.56 -26.02
CA GLY A 145 4.09 -7.68 -26.65
C GLY A 145 2.92 -7.10 -25.84
N GLN A 146 3.18 -6.57 -24.65
CA GLN A 146 2.17 -5.87 -23.85
C GLN A 146 1.86 -4.49 -24.44
N THR A 147 0.59 -4.17 -24.63
CA THR A 147 0.12 -2.91 -25.25
C THR A 147 -0.38 -1.87 -24.24
N ALA A 148 -0.62 -2.27 -22.98
CA ALA A 148 -1.05 -1.41 -21.89
C ALA A 148 -0.53 -1.94 -20.55
N VAL A 149 -0.31 -1.07 -19.55
CA VAL A 149 0.23 -1.45 -18.22
C VAL A 149 -0.65 -2.44 -17.46
N LEU A 150 -1.97 -2.36 -17.64
CA LEU A 150 -2.96 -3.29 -17.09
C LEU A 150 -3.83 -3.84 -18.23
N PRO A 151 -4.38 -5.06 -18.10
CA PRO A 151 -5.46 -5.52 -18.97
C PRO A 151 -6.64 -4.54 -18.96
N THR A 152 -7.20 -4.26 -20.14
CA THR A 152 -8.38 -3.40 -20.27
C THR A 152 -9.62 -4.13 -19.79
N VAL A 153 -10.47 -3.44 -19.01
CA VAL A 153 -11.79 -3.93 -18.62
C VAL A 153 -12.83 -3.23 -19.48
N GLU A 154 -13.50 -3.98 -20.35
CA GLU A 154 -14.55 -3.46 -21.23
C GLU A 154 -15.94 -3.87 -20.73
N PRO A 155 -16.77 -2.93 -20.25
CA PRO A 155 -18.12 -3.25 -19.81
C PRO A 155 -19.00 -3.70 -20.98
N VAL A 156 -19.49 -4.94 -20.93
CA VAL A 156 -20.44 -5.46 -21.95
C VAL A 156 -21.88 -5.09 -21.58
N LYS A 157 -22.25 -5.26 -20.31
CA LYS A 157 -23.56 -4.91 -19.77
C LYS A 157 -23.43 -4.59 -18.28
N VAL A 158 -24.04 -3.48 -17.86
CA VAL A 158 -24.09 -3.08 -16.45
C VAL A 158 -25.54 -2.75 -16.12
N ASP A 159 -26.14 -3.56 -15.26
CA ASP A 159 -27.45 -3.24 -14.70
C ASP A 159 -27.35 -2.03 -13.76
N SER A 160 -28.40 -1.20 -13.71
CA SER A 160 -28.40 0.01 -12.88
C SER A 160 -28.18 -0.30 -11.39
N SER A 161 -28.67 -1.45 -10.91
CA SER A 161 -28.44 -1.91 -9.52
C SER A 161 -26.99 -2.29 -9.22
N LEU A 162 -26.17 -2.51 -10.25
CA LEU A 162 -24.77 -2.92 -10.15
C LEU A 162 -23.79 -1.81 -10.49
N LYS A 163 -24.25 -0.61 -10.86
CA LYS A 163 -23.42 0.52 -11.30
C LYS A 163 -22.28 0.90 -10.33
N ASN A 164 -22.46 0.70 -9.04
CA ASN A 164 -21.48 1.12 -8.03
C ASN A 164 -20.59 -0.05 -7.55
N ARG A 165 -20.55 -1.17 -8.28
CA ARG A 165 -19.69 -2.31 -7.95
C ARG A 165 -18.24 -2.03 -8.34
N LEU A 166 -17.35 -2.52 -7.48
CA LEU A 166 -15.91 -2.56 -7.71
C LEU A 166 -15.47 -4.02 -7.78
N TYR A 167 -14.58 -4.34 -8.69
CA TYR A 167 -14.07 -5.69 -8.89
C TYR A 167 -12.56 -5.68 -8.76
N LEU A 168 -12.04 -6.50 -7.83
CA LEU A 168 -10.61 -6.79 -7.74
C LEU A 168 -10.28 -7.91 -8.71
N PHE A 169 -9.41 -7.62 -9.68
CA PHE A 169 -8.87 -8.57 -10.63
C PHE A 169 -7.50 -9.04 -10.15
N ASN A 170 -7.33 -10.35 -10.04
CA ASN A 170 -6.05 -11.00 -9.82
C ASN A 170 -5.63 -11.69 -11.11
N HIS A 171 -4.73 -11.06 -11.85
CA HIS A 171 -4.18 -11.59 -13.09
C HIS A 171 -2.77 -12.11 -12.87
N ILE A 172 -2.50 -13.33 -13.32
CA ILE A 172 -1.18 -13.95 -13.17
C ILE A 172 -0.54 -14.03 -14.56
N THR A 173 0.67 -13.50 -14.69
CA THR A 173 1.38 -13.43 -15.97
C THR A 173 2.84 -13.82 -15.85
N GLY A 174 3.39 -14.37 -16.94
CA GLY A 174 4.79 -14.71 -17.08
C GLY A 174 5.64 -13.47 -17.35
N MET A 175 6.58 -13.19 -16.46
CA MET A 175 7.61 -12.17 -16.63
C MET A 175 8.98 -12.85 -16.90
N PRO A 176 10.00 -12.12 -17.38
CA PRO A 176 11.35 -12.66 -17.45
C PRO A 176 11.77 -13.27 -16.11
N ARG A 177 12.37 -14.46 -16.15
CA ARG A 177 12.68 -15.30 -14.98
C ARG A 177 11.46 -15.89 -14.24
N ALA A 178 10.25 -15.87 -14.78
CA ALA A 178 9.16 -16.66 -14.19
C ALA A 178 9.55 -18.16 -14.14
N GLY A 179 9.30 -18.80 -13.00
CA GLY A 179 9.53 -20.24 -12.80
C GLY A 179 10.98 -20.74 -12.87
N HIS A 180 11.96 -19.87 -12.69
CA HIS A 180 13.38 -20.23 -12.81
C HIS A 180 13.99 -20.90 -11.56
N ILE A 181 13.30 -20.85 -10.41
CA ILE A 181 13.77 -21.46 -9.16
C ILE A 181 13.00 -22.74 -8.88
N MET A 182 13.74 -23.77 -8.42
CA MET A 182 13.20 -25.05 -7.98
C MET A 182 13.76 -25.40 -6.61
N HIS A 183 12.93 -26.02 -5.78
CA HIS A 183 13.41 -26.72 -4.58
C HIS A 183 14.20 -27.96 -4.99
N VAL A 184 15.23 -28.31 -4.21
CA VAL A 184 16.08 -29.47 -4.51
C VAL A 184 15.33 -30.81 -4.34
N ALA A 185 14.47 -30.92 -3.34
CA ALA A 185 13.79 -32.17 -2.97
C ALA A 185 12.35 -32.29 -3.54
N GLY A 186 12.08 -31.65 -4.69
CA GLY A 186 10.73 -31.51 -5.24
C GLY A 186 9.96 -30.34 -4.63
N GLY A 187 8.69 -30.18 -5.00
CA GLY A 187 7.86 -29.02 -4.66
C GLY A 187 7.62 -28.13 -5.88
N ALA A 188 7.13 -26.91 -5.63
CA ALA A 188 6.62 -26.02 -6.67
C ALA A 188 7.11 -24.57 -6.53
N ALA A 189 8.37 -24.37 -6.13
CA ALA A 189 8.99 -23.02 -6.12
C ALA A 189 8.98 -22.34 -7.50
N ASN A 190 8.89 -23.12 -8.59
CA ASN A 190 8.74 -22.61 -9.94
C ASN A 190 7.34 -22.06 -10.24
N TRP A 191 6.38 -22.21 -9.33
CA TRP A 191 5.11 -21.51 -9.40
C TRP A 191 5.27 -20.03 -9.00
N ASP A 192 6.18 -19.35 -9.72
CA ASP A 192 6.58 -17.97 -9.51
C ASP A 192 6.25 -17.15 -10.75
N TYR A 193 4.95 -16.89 -10.93
CA TYR A 193 4.44 -15.96 -11.92
C TYR A 193 4.05 -14.64 -11.24
N THR A 194 4.17 -13.53 -11.97
CA THR A 194 3.89 -12.20 -11.44
C THR A 194 2.39 -12.00 -11.33
N GLY A 195 1.90 -11.74 -10.12
CA GLY A 195 0.50 -11.36 -9.88
C GLY A 195 0.31 -9.87 -10.07
N ILE A 196 -0.44 -9.47 -11.09
CA ILE A 196 -0.90 -8.11 -11.35
C ILE A 196 -2.31 -7.96 -10.77
N ASN A 197 -2.46 -7.08 -9.78
CA ASN A 197 -3.71 -6.93 -9.02
C ASN A 197 -4.21 -5.49 -9.12
N TRP A 198 -5.42 -5.31 -9.64
CA TRP A 198 -6.07 -4.01 -9.74
C TRP A 198 -7.56 -4.08 -9.44
N ILE A 199 -8.15 -2.93 -9.18
CA ILE A 199 -9.58 -2.75 -8.94
C ILE A 199 -10.11 -1.89 -10.08
N SER A 200 -11.19 -2.34 -10.73
CA SER A 200 -11.94 -1.51 -11.67
C SER A 200 -13.37 -1.29 -11.22
N ASP A 201 -13.92 -0.13 -11.58
CA ASP A 201 -15.36 0.12 -11.49
C ASP A 201 -16.10 -0.45 -12.71
N THR A 202 -17.43 -0.31 -12.72
CA THR A 202 -18.26 -0.83 -13.81
C THR A 202 -18.17 -0.02 -15.11
N ASN A 203 -17.46 1.12 -15.12
CA ASN A 203 -17.10 1.83 -16.35
C ASN A 203 -15.78 1.29 -16.94
N GLY A 204 -15.13 0.33 -16.27
CA GLY A 204 -13.84 -0.22 -16.66
C GLY A 204 -12.65 0.62 -16.20
N ASP A 205 -12.89 1.75 -15.54
CA ASP A 205 -11.81 2.61 -15.05
C ASP A 205 -11.09 1.96 -13.87
N VAL A 206 -9.76 2.10 -13.83
CA VAL A 206 -8.92 1.63 -12.72
C VAL A 206 -9.10 2.55 -11.51
N ARG A 207 -9.46 1.97 -10.36
CA ARG A 207 -9.74 2.64 -9.07
C ARG A 207 -8.83 2.20 -7.93
N GLY A 208 -7.93 1.27 -8.20
CA GLY A 208 -6.97 0.75 -7.24
C GLY A 208 -5.99 -0.17 -7.94
N TYR A 209 -4.76 -0.25 -7.45
CA TYR A 209 -3.83 -1.32 -7.82
C TYR A 209 -2.84 -1.56 -6.70
N MET A 210 -2.26 -2.76 -6.66
CA MET A 210 -1.18 -3.08 -5.73
C MET A 210 0.18 -2.87 -6.39
N ASN A 211 1.07 -2.18 -5.69
CA ASN A 211 2.46 -2.07 -6.10
C ASN A 211 3.21 -3.37 -5.81
N ILE A 212 3.43 -4.17 -6.84
CA ILE A 212 3.96 -5.52 -6.71
C ILE A 212 5.45 -5.57 -6.35
N ASP A 213 6.19 -4.48 -6.56
CA ASP A 213 7.61 -4.37 -6.20
C ASP A 213 7.81 -4.40 -4.68
N LYS A 214 6.75 -4.07 -3.93
CA LYS A 214 6.73 -4.18 -2.46
C LYS A 214 6.71 -5.62 -1.98
N PHE A 215 6.30 -6.56 -2.83
CA PHE A 215 6.13 -7.97 -2.44
C PHE A 215 7.22 -8.88 -3.00
N ARG A 216 7.69 -8.60 -4.21
CA ARG A 216 8.62 -9.47 -4.94
C ARG A 216 10.08 -9.06 -4.77
N ASN A 217 10.95 -10.06 -4.72
CA ASN A 217 12.41 -9.91 -4.83
C ASN A 217 12.96 -11.17 -5.51
N GLN A 218 13.64 -11.01 -6.65
CA GLN A 218 14.14 -12.13 -7.46
C GLN A 218 15.38 -12.83 -6.87
N ASP A 219 15.96 -12.29 -5.82
CA ASP A 219 17.13 -12.88 -5.15
C ASP A 219 16.79 -13.50 -3.80
N ASP A 220 15.50 -13.51 -3.43
CA ASP A 220 15.02 -13.99 -2.15
C ASP A 220 13.80 -14.91 -2.34
N ILE A 221 14.02 -16.23 -2.25
CA ILE A 221 12.98 -17.26 -2.37
C ILE A 221 11.81 -17.05 -1.42
N THR A 222 12.02 -16.34 -0.30
CA THR A 222 10.96 -16.02 0.64
C THR A 222 9.93 -15.05 0.06
N ARG A 223 10.30 -14.30 -0.98
CA ARG A 223 9.53 -13.29 -1.70
C ARG A 223 9.16 -13.71 -3.12
N PHE A 224 9.27 -15.01 -3.42
CA PHE A 224 8.80 -15.63 -4.65
C PHE A 224 7.34 -16.08 -4.52
N GLY A 225 6.76 -16.44 -5.66
CA GLY A 225 5.43 -17.01 -5.80
C GLY A 225 4.43 -16.02 -6.38
N SER A 226 3.35 -16.57 -6.91
CA SER A 226 2.20 -15.76 -7.37
C SER A 226 1.33 -15.31 -6.21
N MET A 227 0.89 -14.06 -6.25
CA MET A 227 -0.14 -13.55 -5.32
C MET A 227 -1.48 -14.18 -5.69
N MET A 228 -2.13 -14.85 -4.75
CA MET A 228 -3.37 -15.60 -4.97
C MET A 228 -4.35 -15.46 -3.81
N SER A 229 -5.63 -15.76 -4.10
CA SER A 229 -6.71 -15.89 -3.12
C SER A 229 -6.98 -14.62 -2.32
N PHE A 230 -7.33 -13.55 -3.02
CA PHE A 230 -7.72 -12.29 -2.40
C PHE A 230 -9.11 -12.40 -1.77
N HIS A 231 -9.20 -12.16 -0.48
CA HIS A 231 -10.47 -12.11 0.25
C HIS A 231 -10.54 -10.89 1.15
N GLN A 232 -11.67 -10.19 1.11
CA GLN A 232 -12.02 -9.29 2.19
C GLN A 232 -12.53 -10.14 3.37
N VAL A 233 -12.00 -9.87 4.55
CA VAL A 233 -12.32 -10.59 5.80
C VAL A 233 -13.26 -9.76 6.69
N ASN A 234 -13.70 -10.33 7.82
CA ASN A 234 -14.81 -9.77 8.61
C ASN A 234 -14.53 -8.37 9.17
N ASP A 235 -13.25 -8.01 9.38
CA ASP A 235 -12.84 -6.68 9.83
C ASP A 235 -12.61 -5.69 8.67
N GLY A 236 -13.02 -6.05 7.44
CA GLY A 236 -12.96 -5.21 6.25
C GLY A 236 -11.59 -5.21 5.54
N ASN A 237 -10.58 -5.87 6.12
CA ASN A 237 -9.23 -5.93 5.55
C ASN A 237 -9.10 -7.01 4.47
N LEU A 238 -8.00 -6.96 3.72
CA LEU A 238 -7.70 -7.85 2.63
C LEU A 238 -6.65 -8.90 3.06
N ILE A 239 -6.94 -10.17 2.87
CA ILE A 239 -5.97 -11.27 2.98
C ILE A 239 -5.66 -11.86 1.60
N PHE A 240 -4.44 -12.35 1.46
CA PHE A 240 -3.95 -13.09 0.29
C PHE A 240 -2.67 -13.84 0.67
N GLY A 241 -2.18 -14.72 -0.21
CA GLY A 241 -0.87 -15.34 -0.01
C GLY A 241 -0.01 -15.34 -1.26
N GLN A 242 1.28 -15.59 -1.07
CA GLN A 242 2.29 -15.60 -2.11
C GLN A 242 3.42 -16.55 -1.74
N GLY A 243 3.49 -17.71 -2.40
CA GLY A 243 4.59 -18.67 -2.30
C GLY A 243 4.91 -19.05 -0.85
N GLN A 244 5.86 -18.37 -0.23
CA GLN A 244 6.32 -18.72 1.11
C GLN A 244 5.72 -17.83 2.23
N ARG A 245 4.75 -16.97 1.89
CA ARG A 245 4.17 -15.96 2.77
C ARG A 245 2.65 -15.85 2.63
N TYR A 246 2.02 -15.30 3.65
CA TYR A 246 0.64 -14.86 3.61
C TYR A 246 0.47 -13.56 4.38
N PHE A 247 -0.56 -12.81 4.00
CA PHE A 247 -0.65 -11.39 4.29
C PHE A 247 -2.05 -10.98 4.76
N LYS A 248 -2.08 -9.88 5.51
CA LYS A 248 -3.28 -9.09 5.80
C LYS A 248 -2.91 -7.61 5.72
N TYR A 249 -3.67 -6.87 4.92
CA TYR A 249 -3.50 -5.44 4.68
C TYR A 249 -4.84 -4.74 4.76
N ASP A 250 -4.86 -3.47 5.15
CA ASP A 250 -6.00 -2.62 4.83
C ASP A 250 -5.93 -2.11 3.39
N PHE A 251 -7.00 -1.47 2.93
CA PHE A 251 -7.10 -0.93 1.57
C PHE A 251 -6.30 0.36 1.34
N LEU A 252 -5.59 0.88 2.35
CA LEU A 252 -4.58 1.94 2.18
C LEU A 252 -3.16 1.37 2.03
N GLY A 253 -2.97 0.09 2.36
CA GLY A 253 -1.69 -0.59 2.22
C GLY A 253 -0.90 -0.69 3.51
N ARG A 254 -1.52 -0.42 4.67
CA ARG A 254 -0.89 -0.67 5.96
C ARG A 254 -0.75 -2.17 6.17
N VAL A 255 0.43 -2.59 6.59
CA VAL A 255 0.70 -3.97 6.97
C VAL A 255 -0.02 -4.26 8.29
N ILE A 256 -1.00 -5.17 8.28
CA ILE A 256 -1.64 -5.69 9.49
C ILE A 256 -0.95 -6.99 9.91
N SER A 257 -0.67 -7.86 8.94
CA SER A 257 0.21 -8.99 9.15
C SER A 257 0.93 -9.38 7.87
N ASP A 258 2.18 -9.75 8.02
CA ASP A 258 3.00 -10.33 6.96
C ASP A 258 3.77 -11.49 7.58
N LYS A 259 3.39 -12.71 7.21
CA LYS A 259 3.82 -13.92 7.91
C LYS A 259 4.47 -14.90 6.94
N ARG A 260 5.59 -15.47 7.39
CA ARG A 260 6.17 -16.69 6.79
C ARG A 260 5.25 -17.87 7.06
N LEU A 261 5.24 -18.83 6.13
CA LEU A 261 4.69 -20.14 6.42
C LEU A 261 5.41 -20.76 7.64
N PRO A 262 4.70 -21.50 8.51
CA PRO A 262 5.34 -22.21 9.60
C PRO A 262 6.40 -23.18 9.09
N LYS A 263 7.46 -23.39 9.87
CA LYS A 263 8.53 -24.32 9.51
C LYS A 263 7.96 -25.70 9.17
N GLY A 264 8.45 -26.29 8.09
CA GLY A 264 7.96 -27.57 7.58
C GLY A 264 6.81 -27.46 6.58
N PHE A 265 6.36 -26.25 6.24
CA PHE A 265 5.43 -25.98 5.15
C PHE A 265 6.05 -24.99 4.15
N ILE A 266 5.75 -25.20 2.88
CA ILE A 266 6.25 -24.43 1.74
C ILE A 266 5.13 -24.23 0.71
N ASP A 267 5.37 -23.39 -0.28
CA ASP A 267 4.60 -23.31 -1.53
C ASP A 267 3.08 -23.10 -1.32
N PHE A 268 2.72 -22.08 -0.53
CA PHE A 268 1.37 -21.52 -0.52
C PHE A 268 0.90 -21.23 -1.93
N SER A 269 -0.32 -21.66 -2.22
CA SER A 269 -0.88 -21.51 -3.55
C SER A 269 -2.41 -21.68 -3.51
N HIS A 270 -3.12 -20.98 -4.39
CA HIS A 270 -4.57 -21.04 -4.64
C HIS A 270 -5.53 -20.55 -3.55
N ALA A 271 -5.36 -20.88 -2.27
CA ALA A 271 -6.43 -20.66 -1.29
C ALA A 271 -5.94 -20.24 0.10
N ILE A 272 -6.43 -19.09 0.56
CA ILE A 272 -6.47 -18.68 1.97
C ILE A 272 -7.89 -18.23 2.32
N THR A 273 -8.41 -18.59 3.49
CA THR A 273 -9.70 -18.09 3.96
C THR A 273 -9.72 -17.91 5.47
N GLU A 274 -10.45 -16.90 5.94
CA GLU A 274 -10.68 -16.65 7.36
C GLU A 274 -11.82 -17.53 7.89
N THR A 275 -11.57 -18.20 9.01
CA THR A 275 -12.59 -18.98 9.70
C THR A 275 -13.41 -18.09 10.64
N PRO A 276 -14.61 -18.53 11.07
CA PRO A 276 -15.40 -17.81 12.07
C PRO A 276 -14.68 -17.61 13.43
N LYS A 277 -13.57 -18.30 13.68
CA LYS A 277 -12.76 -18.17 14.91
C LYS A 277 -11.60 -17.18 14.76
N GLY A 278 -11.50 -16.44 13.65
CA GLY A 278 -10.41 -15.52 13.38
C GLY A 278 -9.07 -16.21 13.08
N THR A 279 -9.10 -17.49 12.69
CA THR A 279 -7.92 -18.23 12.20
C THR A 279 -7.96 -18.32 10.67
N TYR A 280 -6.86 -18.74 10.05
CA TYR A 280 -6.78 -18.90 8.60
C TYR A 280 -6.60 -20.36 8.21
N LEU A 281 -7.33 -20.79 7.17
CA LEU A 281 -7.05 -22.02 6.44
C LEU A 281 -6.19 -21.67 5.22
N LEU A 282 -5.06 -22.34 5.06
CA LEU A 282 -4.13 -22.14 3.95
C LEU A 282 -3.91 -23.45 3.22
N ARG A 283 -3.92 -23.41 1.88
CA ARG A 283 -3.39 -24.52 1.08
C ARG A 283 -1.90 -24.33 0.87
N VAL A 284 -1.13 -25.29 1.37
CA VAL A 284 0.34 -25.31 1.34
C VAL A 284 0.85 -26.73 1.09
N ALA A 285 2.10 -26.84 0.65
CA ALA A 285 2.83 -28.10 0.61
C ALA A 285 3.58 -28.37 1.92
N LYS A 286 3.91 -29.65 2.14
CA LYS A 286 4.74 -30.13 3.25
C LYS A 286 6.19 -30.22 2.79
N GLU A 287 7.07 -29.56 3.52
CA GLU A 287 8.52 -29.71 3.38
C GLU A 287 9.00 -30.98 4.08
N ASN A 288 9.95 -31.71 3.48
CA ASN A 288 10.56 -32.91 4.04
C ASN A 288 9.55 -33.98 4.49
N TYR A 289 8.50 -34.20 3.68
CA TYR A 289 7.54 -35.27 3.89
C TYR A 289 8.23 -36.65 3.83
N PRO A 290 8.09 -37.50 4.85
CA PRO A 290 8.71 -38.81 4.87
C PRO A 290 8.03 -39.75 3.88
N LEU A 291 8.80 -40.24 2.91
CA LEU A 291 8.38 -41.24 1.94
C LEU A 291 8.95 -42.60 2.35
N ASN A 292 8.05 -43.53 2.68
CA ASN A 292 8.35 -44.93 2.99
C ASN A 292 9.44 -45.12 4.09
N GLY A 293 9.60 -44.15 4.98
CA GLY A 293 10.51 -44.21 6.13
C GLY A 293 12.01 -44.12 5.80
N LYS A 294 12.39 -43.88 4.53
CA LYS A 294 13.79 -43.83 4.09
C LYS A 294 14.20 -42.52 3.43
N TYR A 295 13.25 -41.84 2.79
CA TYR A 295 13.50 -40.64 2.02
C TYR A 295 12.60 -39.51 2.50
N THR A 296 13.00 -38.28 2.22
CA THR A 296 12.15 -37.10 2.38
C THR A 296 11.97 -36.42 1.05
N ILE A 297 10.74 -36.06 0.74
CA ILE A 297 10.38 -35.25 -0.44
C ILE A 297 9.61 -34.03 0.00
N ASN A 298 9.60 -32.99 -0.81
CA ASN A 298 8.65 -31.91 -0.68
C ASN A 298 7.38 -32.27 -1.47
N THR A 299 6.21 -32.01 -0.89
CA THR A 299 4.93 -32.17 -1.62
C THR A 299 4.62 -30.93 -2.46
N VAL A 300 3.49 -30.94 -3.18
CA VAL A 300 2.99 -29.83 -4.01
C VAL A 300 1.55 -29.50 -3.62
#